data_AF-A0A5P9F5K2-F1
#
_entry.id   AF-A0A5P9F5K2-F1
#
_cell.length_a   1.000
_cell.length_b   1.000
_cell.length_c   1.000
_cell.angle_alpha   90.00
_cell.angle_beta   90.00
_cell.angle_gamma   90.00
#
_symmetry.space_group_name_H-M   'P 1'
#
loop_
_entity.id
_entity.type
_entity.pdbx_description
1 polymer ?
#
loop_
_entity_poly.entity_id
_entity_poly.type
_entity_poly.pdbx_seq_one_letter_code
_entity_poly.pdbx_strand_id
1 'polypeptide(L)'
;MNRTLALFVIGLIFGGGLGFAFAAGNGITFDGHDHANPHHHAGTDHGGMEHAALHETPIEVAAEAAPNLKITVEPDPMAGYNLHVMVENFEFSPENASRDHQPGQGHAHVYANGVKLGRIYGPWVHLDDLPEGEVEIAVTLNSNDHHPLMVDGDRVSARTVVEVE
;
A
#
# COMPACT_ATOMS: atom_id res chain seq x y z
N MET A 1 3.14 58.35 -8.60
CA MET A 1 3.18 56.87 -8.45
C MET A 1 2.81 56.25 -9.79
N ASN A 2 3.64 55.36 -10.34
CA ASN A 2 3.41 54.79 -11.68
C ASN A 2 2.12 53.96 -11.68
N ARG A 3 1.27 54.11 -12.71
CA ARG A 3 -0.04 53.45 -12.80
C ARG A 3 0.06 51.93 -12.62
N THR A 4 1.13 51.32 -13.13
CA THR A 4 1.43 49.90 -12.96
C THR A 4 1.68 49.51 -11.50
N LEU A 5 2.37 50.37 -10.74
CA LEU A 5 2.61 50.15 -9.31
C LEU A 5 1.32 50.27 -8.51
N ALA A 6 0.46 51.23 -8.84
CA ALA A 6 -0.85 51.37 -8.20
C ALA A 6 -1.76 50.16 -8.47
N LEU A 7 -1.80 49.66 -9.72
CA LEU A 7 -2.58 48.47 -10.07
C LEU A 7 -2.02 47.19 -9.42
N PHE A 8 -0.69 47.08 -9.30
CA PHE A 8 -0.06 45.98 -8.59
C PHE A 8 -0.43 45.97 -7.10
N VAL A 9 -0.37 47.13 -6.43
CA VAL A 9 -0.75 47.27 -5.02
C VAL A 9 -2.24 46.94 -4.81
N ILE A 10 -3.11 47.39 -5.71
CA ILE A 10 -4.54 47.03 -5.68
C ILE A 10 -4.71 45.52 -5.84
N GLY A 11 -4.04 44.90 -6.83
CA GLY A 11 -4.10 43.46 -7.04
C GLY A 11 -3.60 42.65 -5.84
N LEU A 12 -2.57 43.13 -5.14
CA LEU A 12 -2.00 42.47 -3.97
C LEU A 12 -2.94 42.56 -2.76
N ILE A 13 -3.58 43.71 -2.55
CA ILE A 13 -4.56 43.91 -1.47
C ILE A 13 -5.81 43.07 -1.71
N PHE A 14 -6.40 43.14 -2.90
CA PHE A 14 -7.65 42.42 -3.18
C PHE A 14 -7.40 40.94 -3.41
N GLY A 15 -6.40 40.55 -4.20
CA GLY A 15 -6.11 39.14 -4.46
C GLY A 15 -5.56 38.41 -3.24
N GLY A 16 -4.54 38.97 -2.59
CA GLY A 16 -3.95 38.39 -1.38
C GLY A 16 -4.89 38.47 -0.17
N GLY A 17 -5.52 39.63 0.04
CA GLY A 17 -6.41 39.85 1.18
C GLY A 17 -7.71 39.04 1.11
N LEU A 18 -8.40 39.03 -0.03
CA LEU A 18 -9.62 38.20 -0.19
C LEU A 18 -9.29 36.71 -0.15
N GLY A 19 -8.20 36.30 -0.80
CA GLY A 19 -7.74 34.91 -0.76
C GLY A 19 -7.46 34.44 0.67
N PHE A 20 -6.76 35.26 1.45
CA PHE A 20 -6.44 34.97 2.85
C PHE A 20 -7.69 34.90 3.74
N ALA A 21 -8.61 35.86 3.60
CA ALA A 21 -9.87 35.85 4.35
C ALA A 21 -10.77 34.65 4.00
N PHE A 22 -10.82 34.27 2.72
CA PHE A 22 -11.58 33.11 2.25
C PHE A 22 -10.98 31.79 2.79
N ALA A 23 -9.66 31.65 2.74
CA ALA A 23 -8.97 30.49 3.30
C ALA A 23 -9.23 30.35 4.82
N ALA A 24 -9.07 31.44 5.57
CA ALA A 24 -9.32 31.47 7.01
C ALA A 24 -10.80 31.16 7.36
N GLY A 25 -11.75 31.69 6.57
CA GLY A 25 -13.18 31.40 6.76
C GLY A 25 -13.56 29.94 6.51
N ASN A 26 -12.76 29.21 5.73
CA ASN A 26 -12.94 27.77 5.48
C ASN A 26 -11.99 26.91 6.34
N GLY A 27 -11.36 27.47 7.37
CA GLY A 27 -10.52 26.72 8.31
C GLY A 27 -9.16 26.29 7.75
N ILE A 28 -8.73 26.83 6.60
CA ILE A 28 -7.40 26.58 6.03
C ILE A 28 -6.40 27.48 6.78
N THR A 29 -5.62 26.88 7.67
CA THR A 29 -4.59 27.57 8.47
C THR A 29 -3.20 27.30 7.90
N PHE A 30 -2.21 28.09 8.31
CA PHE A 30 -0.79 27.84 8.00
C PHE A 30 -0.14 26.84 8.96
N ASP A 31 -0.94 26.09 9.72
CA ASP A 31 -0.44 25.01 10.56
C ASP A 31 -0.03 23.86 9.63
N GLY A 32 1.25 23.88 9.24
CA GLY A 32 1.84 22.81 8.45
C GLY A 32 1.82 21.54 9.29
N HIS A 33 1.38 20.43 8.69
CA HIS A 33 1.52 19.13 9.36
C HIS A 33 2.99 18.73 9.33
N ASP A 34 3.51 18.22 10.44
CA ASP A 34 4.89 17.80 10.56
C ASP A 34 5.17 16.58 9.67
N HIS A 35 5.99 16.77 8.63
CA HIS A 35 6.41 15.70 7.73
C HIS A 35 7.67 14.97 8.22
N ALA A 36 8.25 15.38 9.35
CA ALA A 36 9.44 14.73 9.93
C ALA A 36 9.08 13.60 10.91
N ASN A 37 7.79 13.35 11.14
CA ASN A 37 7.32 12.27 11.99
C ASN A 37 6.46 11.28 11.17
N PRO A 38 6.97 10.06 10.85
CA PRO A 38 6.21 9.07 10.06
C PRO A 38 4.92 8.60 10.75
N HIS A 39 4.71 8.95 12.03
CA HIS A 39 3.45 8.71 12.74
C HIS A 39 2.29 9.65 12.36
N HIS A 40 2.51 10.71 11.57
CA HIS A 40 1.46 11.68 11.20
C HIS A 40 0.63 11.29 9.95
N HIS A 41 0.71 10.05 9.48
CA HIS A 41 -0.25 9.49 8.51
C HIS A 41 -1.62 9.09 9.11
N ALA A 42 -1.85 9.33 10.41
CA ALA A 42 -3.09 8.95 11.09
C ALA A 42 -4.25 9.97 10.97
N GLY A 43 -4.33 10.73 9.87
CA GLY A 43 -5.24 11.89 9.77
C GLY A 43 -6.07 12.03 8.49
N THR A 44 -5.85 11.19 7.48
CA THR A 44 -6.75 11.12 6.32
C THR A 44 -7.33 9.72 6.31
N ASP A 45 -8.58 9.60 6.76
CA ASP A 45 -9.43 8.44 6.58
C ASP A 45 -9.64 8.20 5.08
N HIS A 46 -8.63 7.59 4.45
CA HIS A 46 -8.73 7.01 3.13
C HIS A 46 -9.47 5.68 3.25
N GLY A 47 -10.79 5.73 3.40
CA GLY A 47 -11.72 4.63 3.09
C GLY A 47 -11.40 3.27 3.72
N GLY A 48 -10.81 3.25 4.92
CA GLY A 48 -10.32 2.04 5.58
C GLY A 48 -11.31 1.39 6.54
N MET A 49 -12.44 2.02 6.79
CA MET A 49 -13.47 1.53 7.71
C MET A 49 -14.63 0.99 6.88
N GLU A 50 -14.82 -0.33 6.88
CA GLU A 50 -16.01 -1.13 6.45
C GLU A 50 -15.68 -2.36 5.57
N HIS A 51 -14.45 -2.55 5.08
CA HIS A 51 -14.11 -3.76 4.30
C HIS A 51 -13.40 -4.87 5.08
N ALA A 52 -12.87 -4.62 6.28
CA ALA A 52 -12.10 -5.63 7.02
C ALA A 52 -12.96 -6.82 7.51
N ALA A 53 -14.26 -6.64 7.73
CA ALA A 53 -15.11 -7.63 8.39
C ALA A 53 -15.85 -8.61 7.45
N LEU A 54 -15.76 -8.44 6.13
CA LEU A 54 -16.47 -9.29 5.16
C LEU A 54 -15.55 -10.19 4.32
N HIS A 55 -14.23 -10.03 4.41
CA HIS A 55 -13.24 -10.74 3.57
C HIS A 55 -12.49 -11.86 4.31
N GLU A 56 -13.03 -12.37 5.42
CA GLU A 56 -12.35 -13.41 6.21
C GLU A 56 -12.65 -14.84 5.74
N THR A 57 -13.77 -15.10 5.06
CA THR A 57 -14.14 -16.46 4.66
C THR A 57 -13.10 -17.00 3.66
N PRO A 58 -12.26 -17.99 3.99
CA PRO A 58 -11.25 -18.46 3.06
C PRO A 58 -11.86 -19.21 1.89
N ILE A 59 -11.17 -19.23 0.75
CA ILE A 59 -11.50 -20.08 -0.40
C ILE A 59 -10.55 -21.27 -0.40
N GLU A 60 -11.13 -22.45 -0.21
CA GLU A 60 -10.41 -23.72 -0.36
C GLU A 60 -10.21 -24.01 -1.85
N VAL A 61 -8.96 -24.17 -2.26
CA VAL A 61 -8.59 -24.55 -3.62
C VAL A 61 -8.34 -26.04 -3.65
N ALA A 62 -8.95 -26.73 -4.61
CA ALA A 62 -8.76 -28.16 -4.79
C ALA A 62 -7.29 -28.48 -5.13
N ALA A 63 -6.79 -29.62 -4.65
CA ALA A 63 -5.36 -29.97 -4.71
C ALA A 63 -4.80 -29.99 -6.15
N GLU A 64 -5.64 -30.31 -7.13
CA GLU A 64 -5.27 -30.36 -8.56
C GLU A 64 -5.04 -28.98 -9.18
N ALA A 65 -5.63 -27.94 -8.57
CA ALA A 65 -5.49 -26.53 -8.96
C ALA A 65 -4.68 -25.72 -7.93
N ALA A 66 -4.02 -26.40 -6.99
CA ALA A 66 -3.29 -25.75 -5.91
C ALA A 66 -2.20 -24.81 -6.45
N PRO A 67 -2.20 -23.53 -6.05
CA PRO A 67 -1.13 -22.62 -6.41
C PRO A 67 0.16 -22.94 -5.66
N ASN A 68 1.30 -22.84 -6.34
CA ASN A 68 2.61 -22.86 -5.70
C ASN A 68 3.08 -21.41 -5.48
N LEU A 69 3.66 -21.12 -4.31
CA LEU A 69 4.22 -19.82 -3.98
C LEU A 69 5.63 -19.99 -3.42
N LYS A 70 6.59 -19.29 -4.01
CA LYS A 70 7.97 -19.15 -3.51
C LYS A 70 8.36 -17.69 -3.48
N ILE A 71 9.26 -17.34 -2.56
CA ILE A 71 9.79 -15.99 -2.46
C ILE A 71 11.30 -15.99 -2.29
N THR A 72 11.95 -14.95 -2.80
CA THR A 72 13.33 -14.57 -2.45
C THR A 72 13.37 -13.10 -2.12
N VAL A 73 14.24 -12.71 -1.19
CA VAL A 73 14.46 -11.33 -0.80
C VAL A 73 15.96 -11.07 -0.87
N GLU A 74 16.37 -10.08 -1.64
CA GLU A 74 17.77 -9.74 -1.89
C GLU A 74 18.01 -8.25 -1.66
N PRO A 75 19.17 -7.83 -1.13
CA PRO A 75 19.50 -6.42 -1.01
C PRO A 75 19.44 -5.71 -2.37
N ASP A 76 18.82 -4.53 -2.42
CA ASP A 76 18.89 -3.66 -3.59
C ASP A 76 20.26 -2.95 -3.64
N PRO A 77 20.92 -2.86 -4.82
CA PRO A 77 22.24 -2.21 -4.92
C PRO A 77 22.28 -0.73 -4.51
N MET A 78 21.14 -0.03 -4.48
CA MET A 78 21.05 1.37 -4.06
C MET A 78 20.67 1.47 -2.58
N ALA A 79 19.51 0.93 -2.18
CA ALA A 79 18.99 0.97 -0.82
C ALA A 79 17.78 0.04 -0.68
N GLY A 80 17.58 -0.58 0.48
CA GLY A 80 16.44 -1.47 0.73
C GLY A 80 16.63 -2.87 0.15
N TYR A 81 15.52 -3.55 -0.12
CA TYR A 81 15.49 -4.95 -0.60
C TYR A 81 14.53 -5.13 -1.75
N ASN A 82 14.80 -6.10 -2.61
CA ASN A 82 13.89 -6.55 -3.66
C ASN A 82 13.30 -7.91 -3.28
N LEU A 83 11.98 -7.96 -3.15
CA LEU A 83 11.22 -9.19 -3.01
C LEU A 83 10.80 -9.68 -4.40
N HIS A 84 11.16 -10.92 -4.72
CA HIS A 84 10.66 -11.67 -5.87
C HIS A 84 9.63 -12.70 -5.41
N VAL A 85 8.44 -12.64 -5.99
CA VAL A 85 7.33 -13.55 -5.77
C VAL A 85 7.14 -14.41 -7.01
N MET A 86 7.39 -15.70 -6.87
CA MET A 86 7.27 -16.70 -7.93
C MET A 86 6.04 -17.57 -7.67
N VAL A 87 5.18 -17.66 -8.66
CA VAL A 87 3.90 -18.38 -8.57
C VAL A 87 3.73 -19.39 -9.69
N GLU A 88 3.06 -20.49 -9.40
CA GLU A 88 2.57 -21.47 -10.38
C GLU A 88 1.08 -21.74 -10.11
N ASN A 89 0.30 -22.07 -11.15
CA ASN A 89 -1.17 -22.22 -11.08
C ASN A 89 -1.89 -21.00 -10.46
N PHE A 90 -1.29 -19.82 -10.61
CA PHE A 90 -1.84 -18.55 -10.17
C PHE A 90 -1.41 -17.43 -11.10
N GLU A 91 -2.31 -16.51 -11.40
CA GLU A 91 -2.06 -15.33 -12.22
C GLU A 91 -2.39 -14.06 -11.43
N PHE A 92 -1.43 -13.13 -11.39
CA PHE A 92 -1.69 -11.79 -10.88
C PHE A 92 -2.67 -11.07 -11.82
N SER A 93 -3.80 -10.61 -11.28
CA SER A 93 -4.86 -9.96 -12.06
C SER A 93 -5.17 -8.56 -11.49
N PRO A 94 -4.28 -7.57 -11.71
CA PRO A 94 -4.50 -6.19 -11.27
C PRO A 94 -5.80 -5.58 -11.81
N GLU A 95 -6.16 -5.91 -13.04
CA GLU A 95 -7.36 -5.41 -13.73
C GLU A 95 -8.67 -5.87 -13.07
N ASN A 96 -8.62 -6.96 -12.29
CA ASN A 96 -9.75 -7.50 -11.56
C ASN A 96 -9.60 -7.33 -10.03
N ALA A 97 -8.66 -6.52 -9.55
CA ALA A 97 -8.52 -6.26 -8.12
C ALA A 97 -9.81 -5.66 -7.53
N SER A 98 -10.25 -6.19 -6.39
CA SER A 98 -11.48 -5.82 -5.70
C SER A 98 -12.76 -6.03 -6.53
N ARG A 99 -12.72 -6.97 -7.48
CA ARG A 99 -13.88 -7.49 -8.22
C ARG A 99 -14.13 -8.95 -7.84
N ASP A 100 -15.21 -9.51 -8.37
CA ASP A 100 -15.61 -10.90 -8.15
C ASP A 100 -14.45 -11.88 -8.36
N HIS A 101 -14.40 -12.90 -7.49
CA HIS A 101 -13.42 -13.97 -7.56
C HIS A 101 -13.39 -14.67 -8.94
N GLN A 102 -12.18 -14.79 -9.49
CA GLN A 102 -11.89 -15.68 -10.60
C GLN A 102 -10.91 -16.77 -10.13
N PRO A 103 -11.22 -18.07 -10.33
CA PRO A 103 -10.34 -19.17 -9.94
C PRO A 103 -8.93 -19.02 -10.53
N GLY A 104 -7.91 -19.24 -9.69
CA GLY A 104 -6.51 -19.13 -10.09
C GLY A 104 -6.01 -17.69 -10.31
N GLN A 105 -6.80 -16.67 -9.99
CA GLN A 105 -6.39 -15.27 -10.15
C GLN A 105 -6.47 -14.49 -8.83
N GLY A 106 -5.68 -13.42 -8.74
CA GLY A 106 -5.82 -12.45 -7.66
C GLY A 106 -4.58 -11.59 -7.46
N HIS A 107 -4.19 -11.42 -6.20
CA HIS A 107 -3.04 -10.61 -5.78
C HIS A 107 -2.38 -11.19 -4.54
N ALA A 108 -1.19 -10.68 -4.19
CA ALA A 108 -0.48 -11.10 -2.99
C ALA A 108 -0.52 -10.02 -1.91
N HIS A 109 -0.55 -10.42 -0.65
CA HIS A 109 -0.29 -9.52 0.49
C HIS A 109 1.13 -9.77 1.01
N VAL A 110 1.84 -8.69 1.32
CA VAL A 110 3.22 -8.72 1.84
C VAL A 110 3.21 -8.21 3.28
N TYR A 111 3.97 -8.88 4.15
CA TYR A 111 4.10 -8.57 5.56
C TYR A 111 5.58 -8.58 5.97
N ALA A 112 5.96 -7.73 6.91
CA ALA A 112 7.22 -7.79 7.64
C ALA A 112 6.93 -7.94 9.13
N ASN A 113 7.50 -8.95 9.78
CA ASN A 113 7.28 -9.25 11.21
C ASN A 113 5.79 -9.28 11.60
N GLY A 114 4.96 -9.85 10.72
CA GLY A 114 3.50 -9.93 10.88
C GLY A 114 2.72 -8.63 10.58
N VAL A 115 3.40 -7.50 10.37
CA VAL A 115 2.77 -6.23 9.98
C VAL A 115 2.58 -6.19 8.48
N LYS A 116 1.35 -5.93 8.02
CA LYS A 116 1.04 -5.84 6.59
C LYS A 116 1.67 -4.59 5.98
N LEU A 117 2.57 -4.77 5.02
CA LEU A 117 3.17 -3.68 4.24
C LEU A 117 2.23 -3.24 3.12
N GLY A 118 1.56 -4.19 2.47
CA GLY A 118 0.66 -3.87 1.38
C GLY A 118 0.16 -5.07 0.60
N ARG A 119 -0.45 -4.78 -0.54
CA ARG A 119 -0.82 -5.75 -1.56
C ARG A 119 -0.08 -5.45 -2.85
N ILE A 120 0.33 -6.49 -3.57
CA ILE A 120 1.09 -6.38 -4.82
C ILE A 120 0.38 -7.15 -5.93
N TYR A 121 0.52 -6.66 -7.16
CA TYR A 121 -0.13 -7.21 -8.35
C TYR A 121 0.87 -7.74 -9.38
N GLY A 122 2.05 -8.14 -8.91
CA GLY A 122 3.12 -8.57 -9.79
C GLY A 122 4.24 -9.27 -9.03
N PRO A 123 5.23 -9.78 -9.76
CA PRO A 123 6.27 -10.64 -9.20
C PRO A 123 7.34 -9.88 -8.43
N TRP A 124 7.54 -8.58 -8.64
CA TRP A 124 8.62 -7.83 -7.99
C TRP A 124 8.06 -6.66 -7.19
N VAL A 125 8.58 -6.48 -5.98
CA VAL A 125 8.30 -5.32 -5.13
C VAL A 125 9.58 -4.88 -4.41
N HIS A 126 9.78 -3.58 -4.36
CA HIS A 126 10.83 -2.96 -3.60
C HIS A 126 10.37 -2.73 -2.14
N LEU A 127 11.23 -3.05 -1.18
CA LEU A 127 11.02 -2.92 0.25
C LEU A 127 12.05 -1.92 0.78
N ASP A 128 11.64 -0.67 0.91
CA ASP A 128 12.50 0.48 1.27
C ASP A 128 12.65 0.68 2.78
N ASP A 129 11.60 0.42 3.56
CA ASP A 129 11.56 0.72 5.01
C ASP A 129 11.42 -0.55 5.89
N LEU A 130 12.35 -1.51 5.75
CA LEU A 130 12.42 -2.64 6.69
C LEU A 130 13.11 -2.22 8.01
N PRO A 131 12.65 -2.70 9.18
CA PRO A 131 13.32 -2.39 10.44
C PRO A 131 14.69 -3.07 10.51
N GLU A 132 15.66 -2.44 11.19
CA GLU A 132 16.99 -3.00 11.45
C GLU A 132 16.90 -4.33 12.24
N GLY A 133 17.80 -5.26 11.94
CA GLY A 133 17.91 -6.59 12.55
C GLY A 133 17.20 -7.70 11.76
N GLU A 134 16.81 -8.76 12.48
CA GLU A 134 16.13 -9.91 11.88
C GLU A 134 14.69 -9.56 11.47
N VAL A 135 14.38 -9.69 10.17
CA VAL A 135 13.06 -9.41 9.62
C VAL A 135 12.50 -10.64 8.91
N GLU A 136 11.36 -11.15 9.38
CA GLU A 136 10.58 -12.15 8.67
C GLU A 136 9.70 -11.46 7.60
N ILE A 137 9.96 -11.76 6.33
CA ILE A 137 9.10 -11.40 5.21
C ILE A 137 8.15 -12.54 4.93
N ALA A 138 6.86 -12.27 4.94
CA ALA A 138 5.81 -13.23 4.60
C ALA A 138 4.96 -12.72 3.42
N VAL A 139 4.57 -13.64 2.54
CA VAL A 139 3.71 -13.38 1.40
C VAL A 139 2.57 -14.38 1.40
N THR A 140 1.36 -13.92 1.10
CA THR A 140 0.17 -14.78 0.99
C THR A 140 -0.59 -14.49 -0.29
N LEU A 141 -1.18 -15.51 -0.92
CA LEU A 141 -2.06 -15.32 -2.07
C LEU A 141 -3.52 -15.09 -1.63
N ASN A 142 -4.18 -14.18 -2.31
CA ASN A 142 -5.55 -13.77 -2.07
C ASN A 142 -6.30 -13.69 -3.41
N SER A 143 -7.59 -14.00 -3.40
CA SER A 143 -8.47 -13.87 -4.57
C SER A 143 -8.66 -12.41 -4.99
N ASN A 144 -9.29 -12.20 -6.15
CA ASN A 144 -9.68 -10.86 -6.64
C ASN A 144 -10.49 -10.04 -5.64
N ASP A 145 -11.38 -10.68 -4.88
CA ASP A 145 -12.25 -10.10 -3.85
C ASP A 145 -11.64 -10.18 -2.43
N HIS A 146 -10.32 -10.32 -2.31
CA HIS A 146 -9.54 -10.30 -1.06
C HIS A 146 -9.63 -11.54 -0.16
N HIS A 147 -10.40 -12.57 -0.51
CA HIS A 147 -10.49 -13.79 0.28
C HIS A 147 -9.13 -14.52 0.32
N PRO A 148 -8.68 -15.01 1.49
CA PRO A 148 -7.50 -15.84 1.59
C PRO A 148 -7.66 -17.14 0.78
N LEU A 149 -6.64 -17.52 0.01
CA LEU A 149 -6.60 -18.83 -0.63
C LEU A 149 -6.00 -19.88 0.32
N MET A 150 -6.64 -21.04 0.39
CA MET A 150 -6.20 -22.19 1.19
C MET A 150 -6.06 -23.45 0.34
N VAL A 151 -5.18 -24.36 0.77
CA VAL A 151 -5.02 -25.71 0.23
C VAL A 151 -4.83 -26.65 1.42
N ASP A 152 -5.66 -27.69 1.49
CA ASP A 152 -5.73 -28.64 2.60
C ASP A 152 -5.92 -27.97 3.97
N GLY A 153 -6.66 -26.85 4.00
CA GLY A 153 -6.92 -26.04 5.20
C GLY A 153 -5.77 -25.13 5.62
N ASP A 154 -4.65 -25.13 4.90
CA ASP A 154 -3.52 -24.24 5.13
C ASP A 154 -3.52 -23.05 4.16
N ARG A 155 -3.19 -21.86 4.66
CA ARG A 155 -3.12 -20.67 3.81
C ARG A 155 -1.94 -20.78 2.84
N VAL A 156 -2.21 -20.48 1.56
CA VAL A 156 -1.15 -20.39 0.54
C VAL A 156 -0.24 -19.23 0.88
N SER A 157 0.93 -19.55 1.43
CA SER A 157 1.88 -18.59 1.98
C SER A 157 3.32 -19.06 1.83
N ALA A 158 4.24 -18.10 1.78
CA ALA A 158 5.68 -18.33 1.83
C ALA A 158 6.31 -17.30 2.76
N ARG A 159 7.41 -17.68 3.42
CA ARG A 159 8.14 -16.80 4.34
C ARG A 159 9.65 -17.01 4.23
N THR A 160 10.41 -15.96 4.47
CA THR A 160 11.87 -15.99 4.59
C THR A 160 12.31 -14.95 5.61
N VAL A 161 13.49 -15.16 6.19
CA VAL A 161 14.10 -14.20 7.11
C VAL A 161 15.29 -13.54 6.42
N VAL A 162 15.44 -12.23 6.62
CA VAL A 162 16.61 -11.46 6.19
C VAL A 162 17.16 -10.67 7.37
N GLU A 163 18.49 -10.46 7.38
CA GLU A 163 19.14 -9.54 8.32
C GLU A 163 19.24 -8.16 7.65
N VAL A 164 18.71 -7.14 8.31
CA VAL A 164 18.74 -5.74 7.88
C VAL A 164 19.77 -4.97 8.68
N GLU A 165 20.72 -4.33 7.99
CA GLU A 165 21.82 -3.55 8.58
C GLU A 165 21.56 -2.04 8.55
#